data_AF-X1TNA0-F1
#
_entry.id   AF-X1TNA0-F1
#
_cell.length_a   1.000
_cell.length_b   1.000
_cell.length_c   1.000
_cell.angle_alpha   90.00
_cell.angle_beta   90.00
_cell.angle_gamma   90.00
#
_symmetry.space_group_name_H-M   'P 1'
#
loop_
_entity.id
_entity.type
_entity.pdbx_description
1 polymer ?
#
loop_
_entity_poly.entity_id
_entity_poly.type
_entity_poly.pdbx_seq_one_letter_code
_entity_poly.pdbx_strand_id
1 'polypeptide(L)'
;FPGAGGNLPLQKAKNVWKDKAIVANLPAFLCFKDESFIKNYLQELLAQAPRDRFMLDVSEDLPQKFWKKTLSIVADVLQMYG
;
A
#
# COMPACT_ATOMS: atom_id res chain seq x y z
N PHE A 1 -21.14 -0.42 12.52
CA PHE A 1 -20.48 0.55 11.63
C PHE A 1 -19.25 -0.13 11.04
N PRO A 2 -19.11 -0.30 9.71
CA PRO A 2 -17.80 -0.65 9.19
C PRO A 2 -16.92 0.59 9.41
N GLY A 3 -15.95 0.48 10.33
CA GLY A 3 -14.96 1.54 10.53
C GLY A 3 -14.24 1.76 9.21
N ALA A 4 -14.30 2.98 8.69
CA ALA A 4 -13.60 3.37 7.48
C ALA A 4 -12.09 3.15 7.69
N GLY A 5 -11.56 2.06 7.14
CA GLY A 5 -10.25 1.51 7.46
C GLY A 5 -10.32 -0.01 7.55
N GLY A 6 -10.74 -0.67 6.49
CA GLY A 6 -10.80 -2.13 6.45
C GLY A 6 -9.39 -2.72 6.31
N ASN A 7 -8.94 -3.49 7.30
CA ASN A 7 -7.73 -4.32 7.19
C ASN A 7 -8.01 -5.59 6.36
N LEU A 8 -8.56 -5.42 5.15
CA LEU A 8 -8.85 -6.55 4.28
C LEU A 8 -7.54 -7.02 3.62
N PRO A 9 -7.09 -8.26 3.87
CA PRO A 9 -5.89 -8.78 3.21
C PRO A 9 -6.08 -8.81 1.69
N LEU A 10 -5.02 -8.44 0.95
CA LEU A 10 -5.03 -8.43 -0.51
C LEU A 10 -5.47 -9.78 -1.11
N GLN A 11 -5.07 -10.90 -0.50
CA GLN A 11 -5.50 -12.23 -0.93
C GLN A 11 -7.03 -12.42 -0.85
N LYS A 12 -7.67 -11.91 0.20
CA LYS A 12 -9.14 -11.95 0.30
C LYS A 12 -9.77 -11.04 -0.73
N ALA A 13 -9.21 -9.84 -0.95
CA ALA A 13 -9.70 -8.92 -1.97
C ALA A 13 -9.65 -9.54 -3.38
N LYS A 14 -8.54 -10.17 -3.77
CA LYS A 14 -8.42 -10.88 -5.05
C LYS A 14 -9.47 -11.96 -5.25
N ASN A 15 -9.82 -12.70 -4.19
CA ASN A 15 -10.80 -13.77 -4.27
C ASN A 15 -12.23 -13.25 -4.45
N VAL A 16 -12.55 -12.09 -3.85
CA VAL A 16 -13.88 -11.46 -3.94
C VAL A 16 -14.05 -10.71 -5.25
N TRP A 17 -13.02 -9.97 -5.70
CA TRP A 17 -13.06 -9.09 -6.86
C TRP A 17 -12.15 -9.54 -8.01
N LYS A 18 -12.28 -10.81 -8.42
CA LYS A 18 -11.39 -11.47 -9.40
C LYS A 18 -11.19 -10.67 -10.70
N ASP A 19 -12.26 -10.05 -11.19
CA ASP A 19 -12.29 -9.36 -12.49
C ASP A 19 -12.29 -7.84 -12.38
N LYS A 20 -11.98 -7.28 -11.19
CA LYS A 20 -11.92 -5.83 -10.97
C LYS A 20 -10.49 -5.40 -10.68
N ALA A 21 -10.26 -4.09 -10.82
CA ALA A 21 -9.07 -3.45 -10.28
C ALA A 21 -9.15 -3.38 -8.76
N ILE A 22 -8.02 -3.59 -8.10
CA ILE A 22 -7.86 -3.42 -6.67
C ILE A 22 -7.08 -2.14 -6.43
N VAL A 23 -7.69 -1.20 -5.72
CA VAL A 23 -7.03 0.01 -5.25
C VAL A 23 -6.82 -0.17 -3.74
N ALA A 24 -5.57 -0.29 -3.32
CA ALA A 24 -5.21 -0.45 -1.92
C ALA A 24 -4.71 0.88 -1.36
N ASN A 25 -5.16 1.24 -0.16
CA ASN A 25 -4.66 2.42 0.53
C ASN A 25 -3.26 2.17 1.08
N LEU A 26 -2.38 3.16 0.94
CA LEU A 26 -1.10 3.22 1.63
C LEU A 26 -1.37 3.44 3.13
N PRO A 27 -0.98 2.51 4.01
CA PRO A 27 -1.24 2.67 5.44
C PRO A 27 -0.41 3.81 6.04
N ALA A 28 -1.06 4.76 6.71
CA ALA A 28 -0.42 5.91 7.34
C ALA A 28 0.60 5.51 8.41
N PHE A 29 0.44 4.33 9.04
CA PHE A 29 1.38 3.87 10.06
C PHE A 29 2.80 3.66 9.52
N LEU A 30 2.96 3.45 8.20
CA LEU A 30 4.27 3.37 7.54
C LEU A 30 5.08 4.66 7.72
N CYS A 31 4.42 5.79 7.94
CA CYS A 31 5.09 7.06 8.25
C CYS A 31 5.93 7.03 9.53
N PHE A 32 5.63 6.12 10.46
CA PHE A 32 6.36 5.99 11.72
C PHE A 32 7.43 4.90 11.69
N LYS A 33 7.64 4.25 10.55
CA LYS A 33 8.58 3.13 10.41
C LYS A 33 9.90 3.57 9.80
N ASP A 34 10.93 2.76 10.03
CA ASP A 34 12.20 2.92 9.35
C ASP A 34 12.09 2.50 7.87
N GLU A 35 13.09 2.88 7.09
CA GLU A 35 13.09 2.66 5.65
C GLU A 35 13.10 1.17 5.29
N SER A 36 13.84 0.34 6.04
CA SER A 36 13.92 -1.10 5.75
C SER A 36 12.56 -1.76 5.92
N PHE A 37 11.81 -1.37 6.95
CA PHE A 37 10.46 -1.86 7.18
C PHE A 37 9.51 -1.46 6.05
N ILE A 38 9.54 -0.19 5.62
CA ILE A 38 8.67 0.31 4.54
C ILE A 38 8.97 -0.44 3.24
N LYS A 39 10.26 -0.63 2.90
CA LYS A 39 10.67 -1.37 1.71
C LYS A 39 10.19 -2.82 1.73
N ASN A 40 10.43 -3.54 2.82
CA ASN A 40 10.01 -4.93 2.96
C ASN A 40 8.49 -5.07 2.86
N TYR A 41 7.73 -4.20 3.55
CA TYR A 41 6.27 -4.20 3.50
C TYR A 41 5.74 -4.03 2.07
N LEU A 42 6.29 -3.07 1.31
CA LEU A 42 5.86 -2.79 -0.05
C LEU A 42 6.27 -3.91 -1.03
N GLN A 43 7.45 -4.51 -0.85
CA GLN A 43 7.87 -5.66 -1.66
C GLN A 43 6.94 -6.86 -1.45
N GLU A 44 6.58 -7.16 -0.20
CA GLU A 44 5.63 -8.23 0.13
C GLU A 44 4.23 -7.95 -0.44
N LEU A 45 3.80 -6.68 -0.42
CA LEU A 45 2.53 -6.25 -1.01
C LEU A 45 2.53 -6.43 -2.53
N LEU A 46 3.57 -5.93 -3.22
CA LEU A 46 3.70 -6.01 -4.67
C LEU A 46 3.85 -7.46 -5.16
N ALA A 47 4.55 -8.31 -4.41
CA ALA A 47 4.67 -9.74 -4.72
C ALA A 47 3.30 -10.46 -4.73
N GLN A 48 2.33 -9.94 -3.97
CA GLN A 48 0.97 -10.47 -3.91
C GLN A 48 -0.01 -9.75 -4.86
N ALA A 49 0.38 -8.61 -5.42
CA ALA A 49 -0.49 -7.77 -6.22
C ALA A 49 -0.72 -8.32 -7.63
N PRO A 50 -1.95 -8.17 -8.19
CA PRO A 50 -2.18 -8.45 -9.60
C PRO A 50 -1.50 -7.39 -10.46
N ARG A 51 -0.57 -7.80 -11.33
CA ARG A 51 0.26 -6.88 -12.13
C ARG A 51 -0.54 -5.85 -12.95
N ASP A 52 -1.62 -6.28 -13.60
CA ASP A 52 -2.31 -5.42 -14.57
C ASP A 52 -3.51 -4.65 -13.98
N ARG A 53 -3.84 -4.88 -12.72
CA ARG A 53 -5.09 -4.43 -12.10
C ARG A 53 -4.93 -4.03 -10.63
N PHE A 54 -3.78 -3.47 -10.28
CA PHE A 54 -3.49 -3.00 -8.94
C PHE A 54 -3.05 -1.54 -8.95
N MET A 55 -3.53 -0.76 -7.99
CA MET A 55 -3.08 0.59 -7.72
C MET A 55 -2.86 0.77 -6.23
N LEU A 56 -1.80 1.49 -5.86
CA LEU A 56 -1.57 1.95 -4.50
C LEU A 56 -2.01 3.41 -4.42
N ASP A 57 -2.93 3.71 -3.51
CA ASP A 57 -3.54 5.03 -3.35
C ASP A 57 -3.09 5.69 -2.04
N VAL A 58 -2.98 7.01 -2.05
CA VAL A 58 -2.69 7.82 -0.86
C VAL A 58 -3.96 8.58 -0.48
N SER A 59 -4.87 7.89 0.21
CA SER A 59 -6.16 8.44 0.66
C SER A 59 -6.24 8.69 2.16
N GLU A 60 -5.26 8.24 2.94
CA GLU A 60 -5.20 8.47 4.39
C GLU A 60 -4.57 9.82 4.73
N ASP A 61 -4.98 10.40 5.86
CA ASP A 61 -4.31 11.55 6.47
C ASP A 61 -2.91 11.14 6.93
N LEU A 62 -1.91 11.40 6.08
CA LEU A 62 -0.53 11.08 6.39
C LEU A 62 0.05 12.06 7.42
N PRO A 63 0.82 11.57 8.42
CA PRO A 63 1.48 12.41 9.41
C PRO A 63 2.37 13.50 8.76
N GLN A 64 2.06 14.77 9.03
CA GLN A 64 2.69 15.94 8.39
C GLN A 64 4.24 15.95 8.46
N LYS A 65 4.81 15.41 9.54
CA LYS A 65 6.27 15.42 9.75
C LYS A 65 7.00 14.36 8.92
N PHE A 66 6.33 13.27 8.55
CA PHE A 66 7.00 12.06 8.05
C PHE A 66 6.59 11.67 6.63
N TRP A 67 5.46 12.16 6.13
CA TRP A 67 4.92 11.75 4.83
C TRP A 67 5.90 11.90 3.67
N LYS A 68 6.70 12.98 3.62
CA LYS A 68 7.66 13.22 2.52
C LYS A 68 8.68 12.10 2.41
N LYS A 69 9.26 11.70 3.54
CA LYS A 69 10.21 10.58 3.61
C LYS A 69 9.54 9.30 3.12
N THR A 70 8.35 9.01 3.65
CA THR A 70 7.62 7.78 3.30
C THR A 70 7.23 7.73 1.84
N LEU A 71 6.69 8.81 1.27
CA LEU A 71 6.32 8.84 -0.15
C LEU A 71 7.54 8.75 -1.07
N SER A 72 8.69 9.32 -0.68
CA SER A 72 9.94 9.13 -1.43
C SER A 72 10.33 7.65 -1.49
N ILE A 73 10.32 6.96 -0.34
CA ILE A 73 10.65 5.52 -0.28
C ILE A 73 9.63 4.69 -1.07
N VAL A 74 8.34 5.02 -0.96
CA VAL A 74 7.28 4.35 -1.72
C VAL A 74 7.50 4.50 -3.22
N ALA A 75 7.79 5.72 -3.69
CA ALA A 75 8.04 5.99 -5.10
C ALA A 75 9.27 5.21 -5.61
N ASP A 76 10.36 5.17 -4.86
CA ASP A 76 11.57 4.42 -5.23
C ASP A 76 11.27 2.91 -5.38
N VAL A 77 10.49 2.34 -4.45
CA VAL A 77 10.11 0.92 -4.51
C VAL A 77 9.19 0.64 -5.69
N LEU A 78 8.19 1.49 -5.93
CA LEU A 78 7.28 1.34 -7.08
C LEU A 78 8.02 1.48 -8.41
N GLN A 79 9.03 2.36 -8.50
CA GLN A 79 9.84 2.49 -9.71
C GLN A 79 10.69 1.24 -9.98
N MET A 80 11.17 0.56 -8.92
CA MET A 80 12.02 -0.62 -9.06
C MET A 80 11.25 -1.93 -9.28
N TYR A 81 10.07 -2.07 -8.67
CA TYR A 81 9.36 -3.36 -8.58
C TYR A 81 7.90 -3.32 -9.04
N GLY A 82 7.36 -2.14 -9.34
CA GLY A 82 5.98 -1.94 -9.78
C GLY A 82 5.73 -2.23 -11.26
#